data_AF-A0A960SXX8-F1
#
_entry.id   AF-A0A960SXX8-F1
#
_cell.length_a   1.000
_cell.length_b   1.000
_cell.length_c   1.000
_cell.angle_alpha   90.00
_cell.angle_beta   90.00
_cell.angle_gamma   90.00
#
_symmetry.space_group_name_H-M   'P 1'
#
loop_
_entity.id
_entity.type
_entity.pdbx_description
1 polymer ?
#
loop_
_entity_poly.entity_id
_entity_poly.type
_entity_poly.pdbx_seq_one_letter_code
_entity_poly.pdbx_strand_id
1 'polypeptide(L)'
;MKTTLRFDCQGLVGCLYTELVDLRELGRLQVVRATEITFEPEDQTWEVRAASTGGLLFSHNSRGECLRWEQEHLQPRADETTATQTIHP
;
A
#
# COMPACT_ATOMS: atom_id res chain seq x y z
N MET A 1 12.68 6.93 -15.54
CA MET A 1 11.92 8.13 -15.11
C MET A 1 10.90 7.70 -14.07
N LYS A 2 10.69 8.50 -13.02
CA LYS A 2 9.76 8.17 -11.92
C LYS A 2 8.53 9.04 -12.03
N THR A 3 7.37 8.42 -12.25
CA THR A 3 6.07 9.09 -12.23
C THR A 3 5.46 8.91 -10.85
N THR A 4 5.12 10.01 -10.18
CA THR A 4 4.47 9.97 -8.86
C THR A 4 3.01 10.33 -9.00
N LEU A 5 2.12 9.39 -8.62
CA LEU A 5 0.70 9.64 -8.43
C LEU A 5 0.45 9.93 -6.94
N ARG A 6 -0.29 10.99 -6.63
CA ARG A 6 -0.69 11.34 -5.26
C ARG A 6 -2.18 11.12 -5.09
N PHE A 7 -2.51 10.27 -4.12
CA PHE A 7 -3.89 10.03 -3.68
C PHE A 7 -4.15 10.87 -2.44
N ASP A 8 -5.26 11.60 -2.41
CA ASP A 8 -5.73 12.26 -1.19
C ASP A 8 -6.77 11.41 -0.44
N CYS A 9 -7.16 11.87 0.75
CA CYS A 9 -8.15 11.20 1.58
C CYS A 9 -9.58 11.25 1.02
N GLN A 10 -9.83 11.99 -0.05
CA GLN A 10 -11.09 12.03 -0.78
C GLN A 10 -11.07 11.09 -2.00
N GLY A 11 -9.97 10.38 -2.21
CA GLY A 11 -9.79 9.47 -3.35
C GLY A 11 -9.49 10.18 -4.66
N LEU A 12 -9.13 11.47 -4.63
CA LEU A 12 -8.68 12.18 -5.83
C LEU A 12 -7.22 11.86 -6.10
N VAL A 13 -6.92 11.69 -7.38
CA VAL A 13 -5.56 11.42 -7.87
C VAL A 13 -5.03 12.66 -8.56
N GLY A 14 -3.90 13.16 -8.09
CA GLY A 14 -3.14 14.23 -8.73
C GLY A 14 -1.76 13.75 -9.16
N CYS A 15 -1.26 14.25 -10.28
CA CYS A 15 0.14 14.06 -10.68
C CYS A 15 0.64 15.27 -11.46
N LEU A 16 1.95 15.36 -11.64
CA LEU A 16 2.52 16.31 -12.60
C LEU A 16 2.21 15.80 -14.01
N TYR A 17 1.43 16.57 -14.77
CA TYR A 17 1.20 16.26 -16.19
C TYR A 17 2.50 16.52 -16.94
N THR A 18 3.07 15.46 -17.51
CA THR A 18 4.25 15.54 -18.39
C THR A 18 3.91 14.79 -19.67
N GLU A 19 4.50 15.14 -20.80
CA GLU A 19 4.25 14.47 -22.08
C GLU A 19 4.70 12.98 -22.11
N LEU A 20 5.26 12.48 -21.00
CA LEU A 20 5.71 11.10 -20.82
C LEU A 20 4.66 10.19 -20.15
N VAL A 21 3.57 10.76 -19.65
CA VAL A 21 2.50 10.01 -18.98
C VAL A 21 1.16 10.48 -19.53
N ASP A 22 0.63 9.78 -20.52
CA ASP A 22 -0.74 10.02 -20.95
C ASP A 22 -1.71 9.45 -19.92
N LEU A 23 -2.25 10.33 -19.06
CA LEU A 23 -3.25 9.96 -18.07
C LEU A 23 -4.54 9.41 -18.68
N ARG A 24 -4.79 9.64 -19.98
CA ARG A 24 -5.92 9.05 -20.70
C ARG A 24 -5.69 7.57 -21.00
N GLU A 25 -4.43 7.14 -21.06
CA GLU A 25 -4.04 5.73 -21.21
C GLU A 25 -3.98 4.99 -19.88
N LEU A 26 -3.90 5.70 -18.75
CA LEU A 26 -3.90 5.10 -17.40
C LEU A 26 -5.15 4.22 -17.15
N GLY A 27 -6.20 4.39 -17.95
CA GLY A 27 -7.36 3.51 -17.99
C GLY A 27 -8.17 3.56 -16.70
N ARG A 28 -8.79 2.43 -16.34
CA ARG A 28 -9.56 2.29 -15.09
C ARG A 28 -8.65 1.83 -13.97
N LEU A 29 -8.52 2.64 -12.93
CA LEU A 29 -7.84 2.25 -11.70
C LEU A 29 -8.75 1.35 -10.87
N GLN A 30 -8.27 0.15 -10.53
CA GLN A 30 -8.90 -0.71 -9.54
C GLN A 30 -8.14 -0.59 -8.22
N VAL A 31 -8.81 -0.04 -7.20
CA VAL A 31 -8.29 0.02 -5.84
C VAL A 31 -8.97 -1.07 -5.04
N VAL A 32 -8.19 -1.97 -4.47
CA VAL A 32 -8.67 -3.01 -3.56
C VAL A 32 -7.91 -2.93 -2.25
N ARG A 33 -8.59 -3.29 -1.17
CA ARG A 33 -7.93 -3.48 0.11
C ARG A 33 -6.97 -4.66 -0.01
N ALA A 34 -5.78 -4.56 0.59
CA ALA A 34 -4.84 -5.68 0.62
C ALA A 34 -5.26 -6.72 1.68
N THR A 35 -5.69 -6.23 2.84
CA THR A 35 -5.95 -7.04 4.03
C THR A 35 -7.12 -6.52 4.85
N GLU A 36 -7.70 -7.42 5.63
CA GLU A 36 -8.67 -7.12 6.66
C GLU A 36 -8.11 -7.56 8.02
N ILE A 37 -8.31 -6.72 9.05
CA ILE A 37 -7.86 -7.01 10.42
C ILE A 37 -9.08 -7.16 11.32
N THR A 38 -9.35 -8.38 11.77
CA THR A 38 -10.52 -8.76 12.58
C THR A 38 -10.10 -9.42 13.89
N PHE A 39 -10.95 -9.34 14.91
CA PHE A 39 -10.70 -9.99 16.20
C PHE A 39 -11.35 -11.38 16.21
N GLU A 40 -10.57 -12.41 16.52
CA GLU A 40 -11.02 -13.79 16.73
C GLU A 40 -11.24 -14.02 18.23
N PRO A 41 -12.50 -14.11 18.70
CA PRO A 41 -12.80 -14.25 20.12
C PRO A 41 -12.37 -15.58 20.72
N GLU A 42 -12.30 -16.68 19.95
CA GLU A 42 -11.91 -17.99 20.50
C GLU A 42 -10.45 -18.00 20.94
N ASP A 43 -9.57 -17.47 20.09
CA ASP A 43 -8.12 -17.42 20.35
C ASP A 43 -7.68 -16.12 21.04
N GLN A 44 -8.58 -15.16 21.22
CA GLN A 44 -8.29 -13.82 21.76
C GLN A 44 -7.16 -13.12 20.97
N THR A 45 -7.16 -13.27 19.65
CA THR A 45 -6.17 -12.67 18.77
C THR A 45 -6.79 -11.76 17.72
N TRP A 46 -5.99 -10.84 17.22
CA TRP A 46 -6.27 -10.10 15.99
C TRP A 46 -5.65 -10.87 14.83
N GLU A 47 -6.41 -11.04 13.76
CA GLU A 47 -6.03 -11.74 12.56
C GLU A 47 -5.94 -10.78 11.38
N VAL A 48 -4.85 -10.85 10.63
CA VAL A 48 -4.68 -10.18 9.35
C VAL A 48 -4.98 -11.20 8.26
N ARG A 49 -6.05 -10.98 7.50
CA ARG A 49 -6.49 -11.86 6.40
C ARG A 49 -6.36 -11.16 5.06
N ALA A 50 -5.93 -11.89 4.03
CA ALA A 50 -5.89 -11.37 2.66
C ALA A 50 -7.31 -11.01 2.21
N ALA A 51 -7.55 -9.75 1.85
CA ALA A 51 -8.91 -9.30 1.52
C ALA A 51 -9.49 -9.97 0.25
N SER A 52 -8.62 -10.46 -0.64
CA SER A 52 -9.03 -11.15 -1.87
C SER A 52 -9.44 -12.61 -1.66
N THR A 53 -8.90 -13.29 -0.65
CA THR A 53 -9.06 -14.75 -0.47
C THR A 53 -9.56 -15.15 0.91
N GLY A 54 -9.53 -14.25 1.90
CA GLY A 54 -9.82 -14.53 3.31
C GLY A 54 -8.72 -15.33 4.03
N GLY A 55 -7.62 -15.65 3.34
CA GLY A 55 -6.52 -16.44 3.91
C GLY A 55 -5.82 -15.71 5.04
N LEU A 56 -5.57 -16.40 6.16
CA LEU A 56 -4.81 -15.86 7.30
C LEU A 56 -3.35 -15.63 6.91
N LEU A 57 -2.88 -14.40 7.06
CA LEU A 57 -1.50 -14.00 6.76
C LEU A 57 -0.67 -13.85 8.04
N PHE A 58 -1.27 -13.32 9.10
CA PHE A 58 -0.61 -13.06 10.37
C PHE A 58 -1.65 -12.97 11.49
N SER A 59 -1.28 -13.32 12.73
CA SER A 59 -2.12 -13.08 13.91
C SER A 59 -1.29 -12.69 15.13
N HIS A 60 -1.87 -11.85 15.99
CA HIS A 60 -1.24 -11.40 17.23
C HIS A 60 -2.29 -10.96 18.26
N ASN A 61 -2.00 -11.08 19.55
CA ASN A 61 -2.91 -10.63 20.61
C ASN A 61 -3.09 -9.08 20.68
N SER A 62 -2.32 -8.34 19.89
CA SER A 62 -2.34 -6.87 19.84
C SER A 62 -2.64 -6.42 18.42
N ARG A 63 -3.70 -5.62 18.28
CA ARG A 63 -4.07 -5.00 17.00
C ARG A 63 -2.96 -4.12 16.45
N GLY A 64 -2.21 -3.44 17.33
CA GLY A 64 -1.11 -2.57 16.92
C GLY A 64 0.00 -3.34 16.21
N GLU A 65 0.28 -4.56 16.68
CA GLU A 65 1.29 -5.43 16.08
C GLU A 65 0.84 -5.97 14.72
N CYS A 66 -0.46 -6.29 14.56
CA CYS A 66 -1.04 -6.63 13.26
C CYS A 66 -0.96 -5.48 12.26
N LEU A 67 -1.21 -4.24 12.69
CA LEU A 67 -1.07 -3.05 11.83
C LEU A 67 0.38 -2.79 11.44
N ARG A 68 1.30 -2.97 12.38
CA ARG A 68 2.74 -2.82 12.14
C ARG A 68 3.23 -3.87 11.14
N TRP A 69 2.81 -5.13 11.31
CA TRP A 69 3.07 -6.20 10.35
C TRP A 69 2.55 -5.83 8.96
N GLU A 70 1.30 -5.33 8.85
CA GLU A 70 0.70 -4.91 7.59
C GLU A 70 1.55 -3.83 6.90
N GLN A 71 2.02 -2.83 7.65
CA GLN A 71 2.89 -1.78 7.13
C GLN A 71 4.28 -2.30 6.72
N GLU A 72 4.86 -3.24 7.45
CA GLU A 72 6.20 -3.77 7.14
C GLU A 72 6.18 -4.72 5.94
N HIS A 73 5.08 -5.45 5.72
CA HIS A 73 5.01 -6.53 4.73
C HIS A 73 4.26 -6.17 3.45
N LEU A 74 3.30 -5.23 3.53
CA LEU A 74 2.47 -4.84 2.39
C LEU A 74 2.80 -3.44 1.87
N GLN A 75 3.81 -2.77 2.43
CA GLN A 75 4.37 -1.60 1.78
C GLN A 75 4.94 -1.99 0.41
N PRO A 76 4.72 -1.16 -0.63
CA PRO A 76 5.41 -1.34 -1.90
C PRO A 76 6.92 -1.37 -1.63
N ARG A 77 7.60 -2.46 -2.02
CA ARG A 77 9.05 -2.57 -1.81
C ARG A 77 9.71 -1.41 -2.54
N ALA A 78 10.49 -0.61 -1.82
CA ALA A 78 11.22 0.53 -2.37
C ALA A 78 12.40 0.12 -3.29
N ASP A 79 12.47 -1.14 -3.70
CA ASP A 79 13.49 -1.69 -4.60
C ASP A 79 13.18 -1.34 -6.06
N GLU A 80 12.98 -0.04 -6.30
CA GLU A 80 13.15 0.64 -7.58
C GLU A 80 13.29 2.16 -7.32
N THR A 81 14.03 2.55 -6.28
CA THR A 81 14.49 3.92 -6.08
C THR A 81 15.91 3.89 -5.54
N THR A 82 16.86 3.56 -6.41
CA THR A 82 18.28 3.87 -6.18
C THR A 82 18.76 4.78 -7.30
N ALA A 83 18.87 6.06 -6.99
CA ALA A 83 20.04 6.88 -7.31
C ALA A 83 19.83 8.28 -6.73
N THR A 84 20.25 8.45 -5.49
CA THR A 84 20.77 9.74 -5.02
C THR A 84 21.91 10.14 -5.95
N GLN A 85 21.86 11.33 -6.55
CA GLN A 85 23.10 11.99 -6.92
C GLN A 85 23.05 13.47 -6.51
N THR A 86 23.76 13.69 -5.41
CA THR A 86 24.26 14.92 -4.82
C THR A 86 24.57 16.00 -5.84
N ILE A 87 23.99 17.19 -5.65
CA ILE A 87 24.35 18.40 -6.40
C ILE A 87 25.18 19.29 -5.46
N HIS A 88 26.45 19.51 -5.83
CA HIS A 88 27.21 20.73 -5.54
C HIS A 88 28.39 20.79 -6.55
N PRO A 89 28.87 21.97 -6.97
CA PRO A 89 28.47 23.34 -6.59
C PRO A 89 27.65 24.10 -7.64
#